data_AF-A0A7C1AM98-F1
#
_entry.id   AF-A0A7C1AM98-F1
#
_cell.length_a   1.000
_cell.length_b   1.000
_cell.length_c   1.000
_cell.angle_alpha   90.00
_cell.angle_beta   90.00
_cell.angle_gamma   90.00
#
_symmetry.space_group_name_H-M   'P 1'
#
loop_
_entity.id
_entity.type
_entity.pdbx_description
1 polymer ?
#
loop_
_entity_poly.entity_id
_entity_poly.type
_entity_poly.pdbx_seq_one_letter_code
_entity_poly.pdbx_strand_id
1 'polypeptide(L)'
;MSEKHRKPEEVAQIDYHPPKENWLDKKTVFKKGAYNYAPVPKNWEYLGLPNARKWQPMDDDWQLPENWREIIFEGMRERLEKYRSFRIFMDICVRCGACADKCHFFIGSGDPKNMPVLRAELLRSVYRRDFTTAGKIMGKLAGARDLTVDVLKEWFYYFYQCTECRRCSVFCPYGIDTADITMMARELMNLIGISIDWIVTPVANCFRTGNHLGIQPHGFVDSMEFAADELAELTGMQITPPINKKGAEVLFVIPSADYFASPHYYTL
;
A
#
# COMPACT_ATOMS: atom_id res chain seq x y z
N MET A 1 -11.85 13.22 19.19
CA MET A 1 -12.75 12.13 19.63
C MET A 1 -12.61 10.97 18.66
N SER A 2 -11.94 9.90 19.07
CA SER A 2 -12.14 8.58 18.45
C SER A 2 -13.60 8.22 18.68
N GLU A 3 -14.26 7.63 17.69
CA GLU A 3 -15.54 6.99 17.95
C GLU A 3 -15.36 6.00 19.11
N LYS A 4 -16.37 5.92 19.98
CA LYS A 4 -16.41 5.06 21.17
C LYS A 4 -15.77 3.71 20.87
N HIS A 5 -14.76 3.31 21.64
CA HIS A 5 -14.07 2.03 21.44
C HIS A 5 -15.11 0.91 21.40
N ARG A 6 -15.21 0.24 20.24
CA ARG A 6 -16.09 -0.91 20.04
C ARG A 6 -15.58 -2.06 20.88
N LYS A 7 -16.50 -2.80 21.50
CA LYS A 7 -16.14 -4.01 22.24
C LYS A 7 -15.66 -5.11 21.27
N PRO A 8 -14.78 -6.04 21.67
CA PRO A 8 -14.32 -7.12 20.81
C PRO A 8 -15.47 -7.91 20.17
N GLU A 9 -16.55 -8.16 20.90
CA GLU A 9 -17.75 -8.86 20.40
C GLU A 9 -18.44 -8.07 19.28
N GLU A 10 -18.45 -6.74 19.38
CA GLU A 10 -19.02 -5.87 18.35
C GLU A 10 -18.13 -5.81 17.11
N VAL A 11 -16.81 -5.91 17.26
CA VAL A 11 -15.85 -5.95 16.14
C VAL A 11 -15.88 -7.31 15.43
N ALA A 12 -16.12 -8.39 16.18
CA ALA A 12 -16.23 -9.75 15.63
C ALA A 12 -17.49 -9.96 14.77
N GLN A 13 -18.51 -9.10 14.93
CA GLN A 13 -19.73 -9.14 14.12
C GLN A 13 -19.49 -8.49 12.75
N ILE A 14 -19.11 -9.31 11.76
CA ILE A 14 -18.93 -8.89 10.37
C ILE A 14 -20.14 -9.26 9.53
N ASP A 15 -20.72 -8.27 8.86
CA ASP A 15 -21.81 -8.47 7.89
C ASP A 15 -21.24 -8.70 6.49
N TYR A 16 -21.48 -9.89 5.94
CA TYR A 16 -21.06 -10.28 4.59
C TYR A 16 -22.17 -10.14 3.54
N HIS A 17 -23.36 -9.63 3.92
CA HIS A 17 -24.42 -9.41 2.94
C HIS A 17 -24.00 -8.31 1.95
N PRO A 18 -24.00 -8.59 0.65
CA PRO A 18 -23.65 -7.58 -0.34
C PRO A 18 -24.61 -6.38 -0.26
N PRO A 19 -24.10 -5.13 -0.33
CA PRO A 19 -24.95 -3.95 -0.45
C PRO A 19 -25.87 -4.05 -1.67
N LYS A 20 -27.10 -3.55 -1.54
CA LYS A 20 -28.05 -3.47 -2.66
C LYS A 20 -27.59 -2.48 -3.74
N GLU A 21 -26.84 -1.46 -3.34
CA GLU A 21 -26.30 -0.43 -4.23
C GLU A 21 -25.15 -0.98 -5.07
N ASN A 22 -25.09 -0.60 -6.35
CA ASN A 22 -24.00 -0.97 -7.23
C ASN A 22 -22.67 -0.36 -6.75
N TRP A 23 -21.63 -1.17 -6.71
CA TRP A 23 -20.29 -0.74 -6.27
C TRP A 23 -19.71 0.40 -7.11
N LEU A 24 -20.11 0.54 -8.39
CA LEU A 24 -19.69 1.63 -9.28
C LEU A 24 -20.22 2.99 -8.82
N ASP A 25 -21.41 3.01 -8.21
CA ASP A 25 -22.11 4.25 -7.84
C ASP A 25 -21.92 4.59 -6.34
N LYS A 26 -21.68 3.57 -5.49
CA LYS A 26 -21.44 3.74 -4.06
C LYS A 26 -20.19 4.57 -3.79
N LYS A 27 -20.35 5.78 -3.25
CA LYS A 27 -19.21 6.62 -2.84
C LYS A 27 -18.44 6.02 -1.66
N THR A 28 -17.13 6.25 -1.63
CA THR A 28 -16.28 5.81 -0.52
C THR A 28 -16.38 6.79 0.63
N VAL A 29 -16.63 6.27 1.83
CA VAL A 29 -16.68 7.05 3.06
C VAL A 29 -15.43 6.78 3.87
N PHE A 30 -14.63 7.82 4.11
CA PHE A 30 -13.42 7.72 4.92
C PHE A 30 -13.79 7.63 6.38
N LYS A 31 -13.74 6.41 6.94
CA LYS A 31 -13.94 6.19 8.36
C LYS A 31 -12.67 6.54 9.12
N LYS A 32 -12.79 7.41 10.11
CA LYS A 32 -11.65 7.81 10.95
C LYS A 32 -10.99 6.57 11.56
N GLY A 33 -9.67 6.46 11.39
CA GLY A 33 -8.90 5.29 11.86
C GLY A 33 -8.86 4.11 10.89
N ALA A 34 -9.50 4.22 9.71
CA ALA A 34 -9.49 3.19 8.67
C ALA A 34 -8.77 3.62 7.38
N TYR A 35 -7.99 4.71 7.45
CA TYR A 35 -7.17 5.22 6.35
C TYR A 35 -5.81 5.69 6.86
N ASN A 36 -4.82 5.67 5.97
CA ASN A 36 -3.49 6.20 6.21
C ASN A 36 -3.44 7.70 5.87
N TYR A 37 -2.53 8.44 6.51
CA TYR A 37 -2.33 9.87 6.26
C TYR A 37 -1.40 10.11 5.08
N ALA A 38 -1.58 11.27 4.44
CA ALA A 38 -0.74 11.72 3.35
C ALA A 38 0.70 12.02 3.83
N PRO A 39 1.69 11.98 2.92
CA PRO A 39 3.09 12.15 3.27
C PRO A 39 3.42 13.55 3.79
N VAL A 40 4.46 13.64 4.62
CA VAL A 40 5.08 14.94 4.93
C VAL A 40 5.78 15.49 3.67
N PRO A 41 5.43 16.70 3.16
CA PRO A 41 5.96 17.21 1.89
C PRO A 41 7.49 17.26 1.82
N LYS A 42 8.15 17.61 2.94
CA LYS A 42 9.62 17.63 3.06
C LYS A 42 10.27 16.29 2.68
N ASN A 43 9.67 15.16 3.09
CA ASN A 43 10.23 13.83 2.79
C ASN A 43 9.98 13.44 1.33
N TRP A 44 8.86 13.89 0.76
CA TRP A 44 8.55 13.73 -0.67
C TRP A 44 9.54 14.49 -1.56
N GLU A 45 9.81 15.75 -1.21
CA GLU A 45 10.78 16.62 -1.87
C GLU A 45 12.20 16.08 -1.75
N TYR A 46 12.57 15.58 -0.57
CA TYR A 46 13.89 14.96 -0.35
C TYR A 46 14.16 13.79 -1.30
N LEU A 47 13.12 13.03 -1.65
CA LEU A 47 13.20 11.92 -2.60
C LEU A 47 13.16 12.36 -4.08
N GLY A 48 13.00 13.66 -4.36
CA GLY A 48 12.87 14.17 -5.71
C GLY A 48 11.60 13.69 -6.43
N LEU A 49 10.56 13.30 -5.68
CA LEU A 49 9.30 12.80 -6.24
C LEU A 49 8.45 13.97 -6.79
N PRO A 50 7.68 13.76 -7.87
CA PRO A 50 6.91 14.83 -8.52
C PRO A 50 5.69 15.25 -7.69
N ASN A 51 5.19 16.48 -7.90
CA ASN A 51 3.91 16.96 -7.36
C ASN A 51 3.81 16.95 -5.82
N ALA A 52 4.92 17.24 -5.13
CA ALA A 52 4.96 17.41 -3.68
C ALA A 52 3.99 18.51 -3.23
N ARG A 53 3.12 18.22 -2.25
CA ARG A 53 2.18 19.20 -1.70
C ARG A 53 1.62 18.75 -0.36
N LYS A 54 1.03 19.69 0.37
CA LYS A 54 0.31 19.42 1.61
C LYS A 54 -1.17 19.14 1.32
N TRP A 55 -1.62 17.94 1.66
CA TRP A 55 -3.02 17.52 1.57
C TRP A 55 -3.28 16.44 2.64
N GLN A 56 -4.54 16.13 2.92
CA GLN A 56 -4.95 15.00 3.76
C GLN A 56 -6.16 14.27 3.16
N PRO A 57 -6.36 12.97 3.46
CA PRO A 57 -7.45 12.19 2.86
C PRO A 57 -8.85 12.76 3.08
N MET A 58 -9.06 13.44 4.21
CA MET A 58 -10.34 14.06 4.58
C MET A 58 -10.57 15.43 3.95
N ASP A 59 -9.57 16.02 3.28
CA ASP A 59 -9.73 17.31 2.62
C ASP A 59 -10.69 17.16 1.43
N ASP A 60 -11.55 18.15 1.23
CA ASP A 60 -12.49 18.17 0.09
C ASP A 60 -11.72 18.25 -1.23
N ASP A 61 -10.73 19.14 -1.30
CA ASP A 61 -9.82 19.28 -2.43
C ASP A 61 -8.41 18.78 -2.06
N TRP A 62 -7.90 17.86 -2.88
CA TRP A 62 -6.56 17.30 -2.75
C TRP A 62 -5.50 18.12 -3.49
N GLN A 63 -5.87 19.26 -4.11
CA GLN A 63 -4.97 20.18 -4.82
C GLN A 63 -4.13 19.46 -5.88
N LEU A 64 -4.79 18.65 -6.70
CA LEU A 64 -4.14 17.86 -7.74
C LEU A 64 -3.54 18.79 -8.82
N PRO A 65 -2.45 18.39 -9.50
CA PRO A 65 -1.97 19.14 -10.66
C PRO A 65 -3.06 19.21 -11.73
N GLU A 66 -3.16 20.32 -12.47
CA GLU A 66 -4.26 20.56 -13.43
C GLU A 66 -4.43 19.42 -14.43
N ASN A 67 -3.32 18.83 -14.89
CA ASN A 67 -3.26 17.72 -15.85
C ASN A 67 -3.15 16.33 -15.20
N TRP A 68 -3.65 16.15 -13.96
CA TRP A 68 -3.50 14.89 -13.22
C TRP A 68 -4.10 13.68 -13.96
N ARG A 69 -5.19 13.87 -14.74
CA ARG A 69 -5.83 12.78 -15.48
C ARG A 69 -4.93 12.29 -16.60
N GLU A 70 -4.35 13.23 -17.34
CA GLU A 70 -3.41 12.98 -18.43
C GLU A 70 -2.18 12.23 -17.90
N ILE A 71 -1.63 12.65 -16.75
CA ILE A 71 -0.51 11.97 -16.09
C ILE A 71 -0.87 10.51 -15.76
N ILE A 72 -2.06 10.26 -15.21
CA ILE A 72 -2.52 8.89 -14.87
C ILE A 72 -2.71 8.06 -16.14
N PHE A 73 -3.34 8.60 -17.18
CA PHE A 73 -3.60 7.85 -18.41
C PHE A 73 -2.32 7.53 -19.17
N GLU A 74 -1.37 8.47 -19.25
CA GLU A 74 -0.07 8.21 -19.86
C GLU A 74 0.71 7.17 -19.05
N GLY A 75 0.75 7.34 -17.73
CA GLY A 75 1.39 6.36 -16.85
C GLY A 75 0.78 4.97 -16.98
N MET A 76 -0.55 4.87 -17.15
CA MET A 76 -1.22 3.58 -17.34
C MET A 76 -0.85 2.97 -18.70
N ARG A 77 -0.79 3.79 -19.76
CA ARG A 77 -0.36 3.34 -21.10
C ARG A 77 1.05 2.75 -21.08
N GLU A 78 2.01 3.49 -20.54
CA GLU A 78 3.40 3.02 -20.42
C GLU A 78 3.48 1.68 -19.67
N ARG A 79 2.75 1.53 -18.57
CA ARG A 79 2.74 0.28 -17.77
C ARG A 79 2.09 -0.88 -18.50
N LEU A 80 1.02 -0.63 -19.26
CA LEU A 80 0.35 -1.64 -20.09
C LEU A 80 1.22 -2.09 -21.27
N GLU A 81 2.10 -1.22 -21.79
CA GLU A 81 3.06 -1.55 -22.85
C GLU A 81 4.28 -2.28 -22.30
N LYS A 82 4.83 -1.80 -21.18
CA LYS A 82 6.04 -2.33 -20.55
C LYS A 82 5.81 -3.68 -19.86
N TYR A 83 4.68 -3.85 -19.16
CA TYR A 83 4.42 -5.03 -18.32
C TYR A 83 3.31 -5.90 -18.91
N ARG A 84 3.73 -7.01 -19.54
CA ARG A 84 2.81 -8.02 -20.07
C ARG A 84 1.89 -8.59 -18.99
N SER A 85 2.40 -8.79 -17.77
CA SER A 85 1.60 -9.27 -16.62
C SER A 85 0.43 -8.34 -16.36
N PHE A 86 0.71 -7.03 -16.24
CA PHE A 86 -0.32 -6.03 -15.97
C PHE A 86 -1.40 -6.05 -17.04
N ARG A 87 -1.04 -6.00 -18.33
CA ARG A 87 -2.02 -6.08 -19.43
C ARG A 87 -2.91 -7.33 -19.33
N ILE A 88 -2.31 -8.50 -19.18
CA ILE A 88 -3.05 -9.76 -19.07
C ILE A 88 -3.98 -9.74 -17.84
N PHE A 89 -3.48 -9.29 -16.69
CA PHE A 89 -4.26 -9.21 -15.45
C PHE A 89 -5.44 -8.24 -15.52
N MET A 90 -5.37 -7.23 -16.38
CA MET A 90 -6.50 -6.33 -16.64
C MET A 90 -7.59 -6.99 -17.50
N ASP A 91 -7.23 -7.96 -18.34
CA ASP A 91 -8.13 -8.54 -19.35
C ASP A 91 -8.78 -9.87 -18.94
N ILE A 92 -8.04 -10.77 -18.28
CA ILE A 92 -8.47 -12.18 -18.16
C ILE A 92 -9.36 -12.50 -16.94
N CYS A 93 -9.66 -11.51 -16.10
CA CYS A 93 -10.46 -11.73 -14.90
C CYS A 93 -11.92 -12.03 -15.25
N VAL A 94 -12.35 -13.27 -15.00
CA VAL A 94 -13.75 -13.70 -15.20
C VAL A 94 -14.66 -13.44 -13.98
N ARG A 95 -14.13 -12.78 -12.94
CA ARG A 95 -14.84 -12.44 -11.69
C ARG A 95 -15.44 -13.66 -10.95
N CYS A 96 -14.74 -14.79 -10.96
CA CYS A 96 -15.19 -16.02 -10.29
C CYS A 96 -15.24 -15.93 -8.75
N GLY A 97 -14.59 -14.92 -8.14
CA GLY A 97 -14.61 -14.73 -6.69
C GLY A 97 -13.71 -15.67 -5.88
N ALA A 98 -12.94 -16.57 -6.51
CA ALA A 98 -12.05 -17.51 -5.81
C ALA A 98 -11.00 -16.85 -4.88
N CYS A 99 -10.69 -15.58 -5.11
CA CYS A 99 -9.79 -14.79 -4.28
C CYS A 99 -10.49 -14.02 -3.14
N ALA A 100 -11.82 -13.93 -3.13
CA ALA A 100 -12.60 -13.05 -2.25
C ALA A 100 -12.32 -13.33 -0.76
N ASP A 101 -12.59 -14.56 -0.32
CA ASP A 101 -12.43 -15.04 1.06
C ASP A 101 -10.96 -15.22 1.49
N LYS A 102 -9.99 -14.86 0.63
CA LYS A 102 -8.56 -14.97 0.94
C LYS A 102 -7.97 -13.66 1.46
N CYS A 103 -8.70 -12.55 1.30
CA CYS A 103 -8.25 -11.24 1.76
C CYS A 103 -8.67 -10.99 3.21
N HIS A 104 -7.69 -10.78 4.09
CA HIS A 104 -7.94 -10.43 5.49
C HIS A 104 -8.77 -9.14 5.64
N PHE A 105 -8.61 -8.17 4.74
CA PHE A 105 -9.41 -6.94 4.77
C PHE A 105 -10.85 -7.17 4.38
N PHE A 106 -11.14 -8.11 3.48
CA PHE A 106 -12.52 -8.50 3.19
C PHE A 106 -13.11 -9.26 4.37
N ILE A 107 -12.41 -10.28 4.89
CA ILE A 107 -12.83 -11.06 6.05
C ILE A 107 -13.08 -10.15 7.27
N GLY A 108 -12.19 -9.18 7.53
CA GLY A 108 -12.30 -8.30 8.68
C GLY A 108 -13.29 -7.16 8.54
N SER A 109 -13.86 -6.90 7.35
CA SER A 109 -14.75 -5.75 7.13
C SER A 109 -16.09 -6.08 6.47
N GLY A 110 -16.20 -7.21 5.78
CA GLY A 110 -17.34 -7.52 4.92
C GLY A 110 -17.44 -6.62 3.68
N ASP A 111 -16.57 -5.62 3.51
CA ASP A 111 -16.67 -4.65 2.43
C ASP A 111 -16.31 -5.29 1.08
N PRO A 112 -17.25 -5.37 0.13
CA PRO A 112 -16.98 -5.98 -1.17
C PRO A 112 -15.78 -5.38 -1.89
N LYS A 113 -15.51 -4.07 -1.74
CA LYS A 113 -14.39 -3.40 -2.42
C LYS A 113 -13.02 -3.83 -1.89
N ASN A 114 -12.99 -4.54 -0.75
CA ASN A 114 -11.81 -5.22 -0.23
C ASN A 114 -11.63 -6.65 -0.74
N MET A 115 -12.62 -7.25 -1.41
CA MET A 115 -12.39 -8.50 -2.15
C MET A 115 -11.35 -8.25 -3.23
N PRO A 116 -10.33 -9.11 -3.43
CA PRO A 116 -9.27 -8.84 -4.41
C PRO A 116 -9.80 -8.67 -5.83
N VAL A 117 -10.82 -9.44 -6.22
CA VAL A 117 -11.51 -9.27 -7.51
C VAL A 117 -12.04 -7.85 -7.66
N LEU A 118 -12.82 -7.35 -6.70
CA LEU A 118 -13.47 -6.04 -6.81
C LEU A 118 -12.49 -4.89 -6.60
N ARG A 119 -11.49 -5.05 -5.73
CA ARG A 119 -10.39 -4.09 -5.57
C ARG A 119 -9.68 -3.87 -6.90
N ALA A 120 -9.38 -4.95 -7.64
CA ALA A 120 -8.82 -4.85 -8.98
C ALA A 120 -9.79 -4.19 -9.97
N GLU A 121 -11.10 -4.41 -9.85
CA GLU A 121 -12.11 -3.74 -10.67
C GLU A 121 -12.15 -2.21 -10.49
N LEU A 122 -11.69 -1.69 -9.35
CA LEU A 122 -11.59 -0.24 -9.14
C LEU A 122 -10.70 0.39 -10.21
N LEU A 123 -9.57 -0.24 -10.54
CA LEU A 123 -8.67 0.13 -11.63
C LEU A 123 -9.19 -0.34 -13.00
N ARG A 124 -9.69 -1.59 -13.10
CA ARG A 124 -10.17 -2.13 -14.40
C ARG A 124 -11.36 -1.37 -14.98
N SER A 125 -12.21 -0.78 -14.14
CA SER A 125 -13.33 0.04 -14.62
C SER A 125 -12.88 1.31 -15.35
N VAL A 126 -11.80 1.94 -14.90
CA VAL A 126 -11.18 3.07 -15.63
C VAL A 126 -10.41 2.55 -16.86
N TYR A 127 -9.64 1.47 -16.70
CA TYR A 127 -8.95 0.83 -17.82
C TYR A 127 -9.90 0.49 -18.98
N ARG A 128 -11.05 -0.14 -18.68
CA ARG A 128 -12.05 -0.46 -19.72
C ARG A 128 -12.59 0.78 -20.41
N ARG A 129 -12.83 1.85 -19.65
CA ARG A 129 -13.38 3.10 -20.19
C ARG A 129 -12.45 3.72 -21.24
N ASP A 130 -11.15 3.71 -20.98
CA ASP A 130 -10.19 4.50 -21.77
C ASP A 130 -9.29 3.66 -22.71
N PHE A 131 -9.12 2.37 -22.44
CA PHE A 131 -8.17 1.51 -23.17
C PHE A 131 -8.83 0.37 -23.95
N THR A 132 -10.13 0.12 -23.79
CA THR A 132 -10.85 -0.93 -24.53
C THR A 132 -11.94 -0.36 -25.40
N THR A 133 -12.05 -0.83 -26.65
CA THR A 133 -13.12 -0.42 -27.57
C THR A 133 -14.51 -0.76 -27.02
N ALA A 134 -14.65 -1.96 -26.45
CA ALA A 134 -15.90 -2.42 -25.84
C ALA A 134 -16.34 -1.52 -24.66
N GLY A 135 -15.41 -1.13 -23.78
CA GLY A 135 -15.73 -0.26 -22.65
C GLY A 135 -16.00 1.19 -23.05
N LYS A 136 -15.36 1.70 -24.12
CA LYS A 136 -15.68 3.01 -24.70
C LYS A 136 -17.13 3.09 -25.20
N ILE A 137 -17.60 2.03 -25.87
CA ILE A 137 -18.94 1.97 -26.46
C ILE A 137 -20.01 1.65 -25.40
N MET A 138 -19.80 0.61 -24.59
CA MET A 138 -20.82 0.11 -23.66
C MET A 138 -20.83 0.82 -22.30
N GLY A 139 -19.79 1.61 -21.97
CA GLY A 139 -19.72 2.39 -20.74
C GLY A 139 -20.01 1.57 -19.49
N LYS A 140 -20.97 2.03 -18.68
CA LYS A 140 -21.37 1.37 -17.42
C LYS A 140 -21.81 -0.10 -17.60
N LEU A 141 -22.40 -0.47 -18.74
CA LEU A 141 -22.84 -1.85 -18.99
C LEU A 141 -21.64 -2.82 -19.05
N ALA A 142 -20.49 -2.35 -19.55
CA ALA A 142 -19.23 -3.09 -19.52
C ALA A 142 -18.50 -2.99 -18.17
N GLY A 143 -19.11 -2.37 -17.16
CA GLY A 143 -18.45 -2.04 -15.89
C GLY A 143 -17.37 -0.97 -16.02
N ALA A 144 -17.46 -0.10 -17.03
CA ALA A 144 -16.54 1.00 -17.24
C ALA A 144 -17.05 2.29 -16.58
N ARG A 145 -16.14 3.12 -16.06
CA ARG A 145 -16.46 4.44 -15.49
C ARG A 145 -15.34 5.44 -15.74
N ASP A 146 -15.66 6.71 -15.73
CA ASP A 146 -14.70 7.79 -15.90
C ASP A 146 -13.80 7.95 -14.64
N LEU A 147 -12.56 8.36 -14.86
CA LEU A 147 -11.63 8.70 -13.77
C LEU A 147 -11.97 10.08 -13.18
N THR A 148 -12.67 10.10 -12.06
CA THR A 148 -13.00 11.31 -11.29
C THR A 148 -12.17 11.40 -10.02
N VAL A 149 -12.20 12.56 -9.35
CA VAL A 149 -11.55 12.72 -8.03
C VAL A 149 -12.15 11.74 -7.01
N ASP A 150 -13.47 11.51 -7.02
CA ASP A 150 -14.11 10.52 -6.15
C ASP A 150 -13.58 9.09 -6.39
N VAL A 151 -13.35 8.72 -7.66
CA VAL A 151 -12.72 7.43 -8.03
C VAL A 151 -11.28 7.36 -7.55
N LEU A 152 -10.54 8.46 -7.63
CA LEU A 152 -9.16 8.54 -7.14
C LEU A 152 -9.08 8.44 -5.60
N LYS A 153 -10.01 9.09 -4.88
CA LYS A 153 -10.12 8.95 -3.42
C LYS A 153 -10.46 7.51 -3.03
N GLU A 154 -11.32 6.85 -3.82
CA GLU A 154 -11.61 5.44 -3.65
C GLU A 154 -10.39 4.54 -3.90
N TRP A 155 -9.61 4.81 -4.96
CA TRP A 155 -8.36 4.09 -5.21
C TRP A 155 -7.41 4.20 -4.02
N PHE A 156 -7.21 5.42 -3.51
CA PHE A 156 -6.39 5.62 -2.32
C PHE A 156 -6.90 4.78 -1.14
N TYR A 157 -8.19 4.85 -0.83
CA TYR A 157 -8.76 4.16 0.33
C TYR A 157 -8.55 2.63 0.26
N TYR A 158 -8.84 1.99 -0.88
CA TYR A 158 -8.79 0.52 -0.98
C TYR A 158 -7.43 -0.04 -1.41
N PHE A 159 -6.66 0.66 -2.25
CA PHE A 159 -5.33 0.18 -2.63
C PHE A 159 -4.32 0.34 -1.49
N TYR A 160 -4.44 1.33 -0.61
CA TYR A 160 -3.59 1.42 0.59
C TYR A 160 -4.06 0.56 1.78
N GLN A 161 -5.22 -0.11 1.68
CA GLN A 161 -5.60 -1.19 2.60
C GLN A 161 -4.96 -2.52 2.22
N CYS A 162 -4.62 -2.76 0.95
CA CYS A 162 -3.96 -4.01 0.55
C CYS A 162 -2.57 -4.15 1.18
N THR A 163 -2.29 -5.24 1.87
CA THR A 163 -0.93 -5.51 2.41
C THR A 163 0.01 -6.17 1.42
N GLU A 164 -0.42 -6.35 0.16
CA GLU A 164 0.36 -7.02 -0.89
C GLU A 164 0.82 -8.44 -0.51
N CYS A 165 0.13 -9.11 0.43
CA CYS A 165 0.47 -10.46 0.92
C CYS A 165 0.36 -11.59 -0.13
N ARG A 166 -0.08 -11.28 -1.36
CA ARG A 166 -0.21 -12.19 -2.52
C ARG A 166 -1.04 -13.47 -2.31
N ARG A 167 -1.76 -13.63 -1.20
CA ARG A 167 -2.72 -14.75 -1.03
C ARG A 167 -3.71 -14.82 -2.18
N CYS A 168 -4.21 -13.68 -2.65
CA CYS A 168 -5.09 -13.60 -3.82
C CYS A 168 -4.50 -14.21 -5.10
N SER A 169 -3.19 -14.11 -5.30
CA SER A 169 -2.46 -14.68 -6.45
C SER A 169 -2.43 -16.20 -6.38
N VAL A 170 -2.14 -16.75 -5.19
CA VAL A 170 -2.07 -18.20 -4.94
C VAL A 170 -3.38 -18.91 -5.27
N PHE A 171 -4.52 -18.27 -5.01
CA PHE A 171 -5.86 -18.87 -5.20
C PHE A 171 -6.55 -18.46 -6.50
N CYS A 172 -5.95 -17.61 -7.34
CA CYS A 172 -6.57 -17.23 -8.60
C CYS A 172 -6.37 -18.35 -9.64
N PRO A 173 -7.45 -18.98 -10.17
CA PRO A 173 -7.30 -20.04 -11.18
C PRO A 173 -6.77 -19.52 -12.53
N TYR A 174 -6.76 -18.21 -12.73
CA TYR A 174 -6.19 -17.52 -13.91
C TYR A 174 -4.78 -16.98 -13.66
N GLY A 175 -4.20 -17.20 -12.48
CA GLY A 175 -2.87 -16.72 -12.11
C GLY A 175 -2.77 -15.19 -11.96
N ILE A 176 -3.88 -14.50 -11.71
CA ILE A 176 -3.90 -13.03 -11.57
C ILE A 176 -3.33 -12.64 -10.20
N ASP A 177 -2.21 -11.92 -10.21
CA ASP A 177 -1.67 -11.29 -9.01
C ASP A 177 -2.30 -9.92 -8.77
N THR A 178 -3.26 -9.85 -7.82
CA THR A 178 -3.87 -8.57 -7.45
C THR A 178 -2.92 -7.66 -6.65
N ALA A 179 -1.86 -8.21 -6.05
CA ALA A 179 -0.83 -7.36 -5.44
C ALA A 179 -0.07 -6.58 -6.52
N ASP A 180 0.24 -7.20 -7.66
CA ASP A 180 0.86 -6.51 -8.81
C ASP A 180 -0.04 -5.36 -9.31
N ILE A 181 -1.35 -5.61 -9.47
CA ILE A 181 -2.33 -4.56 -9.81
C ILE A 181 -2.34 -3.43 -8.76
N THR A 182 -2.23 -3.78 -7.47
CA THR A 182 -2.18 -2.80 -6.38
C THR A 182 -0.92 -1.93 -6.49
N MET A 183 0.23 -2.54 -6.76
CA MET A 183 1.50 -1.82 -6.95
C MET A 183 1.39 -0.84 -8.12
N MET A 184 0.81 -1.26 -9.25
CA MET A 184 0.57 -0.39 -10.41
C MET A 184 -0.35 0.78 -10.05
N ALA A 185 -1.45 0.54 -9.32
CA ALA A 185 -2.35 1.61 -8.88
C ALA A 185 -1.65 2.62 -7.96
N ARG A 186 -0.84 2.14 -7.01
CA ARG A 186 -0.04 3.00 -6.11
C ARG A 186 1.01 3.79 -6.86
N GLU A 187 1.67 3.19 -7.85
CA GLU A 187 2.65 3.87 -8.67
C GLU A 187 2.01 4.97 -9.53
N LEU A 188 0.85 4.72 -10.12
CA LEU A 188 0.06 5.73 -10.83
C LEU A 188 -0.30 6.91 -9.91
N MET A 189 -0.79 6.61 -8.70
CA MET A 189 -1.09 7.65 -7.70
C MET A 189 0.17 8.44 -7.29
N ASN A 190 1.32 7.79 -7.16
CA ASN A 190 2.59 8.48 -6.85
C ASN A 190 2.97 9.51 -7.93
N LEU A 191 2.67 9.27 -9.22
CA LEU A 191 2.97 10.23 -10.30
C LEU A 191 2.31 11.59 -10.08
N ILE A 192 1.14 11.61 -9.44
CA ILE A 192 0.36 12.82 -9.13
C ILE A 192 0.48 13.23 -7.65
N GLY A 193 1.53 12.79 -6.95
CA GLY A 193 1.81 13.20 -5.58
C GLY A 193 0.88 12.59 -4.52
N ILE A 194 0.26 11.45 -4.80
CA ILE A 194 -0.61 10.74 -3.86
C ILE A 194 0.11 9.50 -3.35
N SER A 195 0.37 9.45 -2.05
CA SER A 195 0.84 8.25 -1.35
C SER A 195 0.50 8.31 0.14
N ILE A 196 1.12 7.45 0.93
CA ILE A 196 0.99 7.46 2.39
C ILE A 196 2.32 7.75 3.07
N ASP A 197 2.27 8.41 4.22
CA ASP A 197 3.49 8.77 4.97
C ASP A 197 4.30 7.54 5.41
N TRP A 198 3.59 6.45 5.74
CA TRP A 198 4.15 5.14 6.07
C TRP A 198 4.98 4.49 4.94
N ILE A 199 4.97 5.06 3.74
CA ILE A 199 5.89 4.67 2.66
C ILE A 199 6.97 5.74 2.49
N VAL A 200 6.56 7.00 2.31
CA VAL A 200 7.47 8.06 1.88
C VAL A 200 8.50 8.40 2.94
N THR A 201 8.09 8.54 4.20
CA THR A 201 9.00 8.86 5.29
C THR A 201 10.03 7.75 5.52
N PRO A 202 9.64 6.46 5.60
CA PRO A 202 10.59 5.36 5.66
C PRO A 202 11.56 5.30 4.47
N VAL A 203 11.10 5.53 3.25
CA VAL A 203 11.99 5.58 2.07
C VAL A 203 12.98 6.74 2.19
N ALA A 204 12.54 7.93 2.57
CA ALA A 204 13.42 9.08 2.82
C ALA A 204 14.46 8.78 3.91
N ASN A 205 14.06 8.07 4.97
CA ASN A 205 14.98 7.64 6.04
C ASN A 205 16.03 6.66 5.53
N CYS A 206 15.66 5.69 4.67
CA CYS A 206 16.62 4.77 4.07
C CYS A 206 17.71 5.51 3.27
N PHE A 207 17.33 6.52 2.48
CA PHE A 207 18.30 7.35 1.75
C PHE A 207 19.17 8.21 2.66
N ARG A 208 18.61 8.74 3.75
CA ARG A 208 19.32 9.64 4.66
C ARG A 208 20.24 8.91 5.65
N THR A 209 19.81 7.76 6.16
CA THR A 209 20.42 7.08 7.32
C THR A 209 20.69 5.60 7.11
N GLY A 210 20.33 5.03 5.96
CA GLY A 210 20.53 3.62 5.64
C GLY A 210 19.51 2.67 6.26
N ASN A 211 18.52 3.16 7.00
CA ASN A 211 17.44 2.34 7.57
C ASN A 211 16.08 3.05 7.58
N HIS A 212 15.00 2.27 7.66
CA HIS A 212 13.64 2.78 7.47
C HIS A 212 13.12 3.57 8.70
N LEU A 213 13.66 3.30 9.89
CA LEU A 213 13.30 4.00 11.13
C LEU A 213 14.00 5.35 11.29
N GLY A 214 15.01 5.67 10.46
CA GLY A 214 15.76 6.91 10.58
C GLY A 214 16.80 6.89 11.70
N ILE A 215 17.19 5.71 12.18
CA ILE A 215 18.14 5.51 13.28
C ILE A 215 19.51 6.01 12.82
N GLN A 216 20.16 6.82 13.65
CA GLN A 216 21.47 7.35 13.32
C GLN A 216 22.55 6.27 13.47
N PRO A 217 23.67 6.35 12.71
CA PRO A 217 24.73 5.35 12.79
C PRO A 217 25.27 5.09 14.20
N HIS A 218 25.41 6.14 15.04
CA HIS A 218 25.83 5.99 16.44
C HIS A 218 24.78 5.22 17.25
N GLY A 219 23.48 5.53 17.10
CA GLY A 219 22.43 4.81 17.81
C GLY A 219 22.35 3.32 17.44
N PHE A 220 22.70 2.95 16.20
CA PHE A 220 22.88 1.55 15.83
C PHE A 220 24.07 0.91 16.56
N VAL A 221 25.22 1.59 16.61
CA VAL A 221 26.41 1.10 17.32
C VAL A 221 26.10 0.90 18.81
N ASP A 222 25.54 1.92 19.45
CA ASP A 222 25.17 1.87 20.87
C ASP A 222 24.21 0.71 21.17
N SER A 223 23.23 0.48 20.28
CA SER A 223 22.31 -0.65 20.41
C SER A 223 23.06 -1.98 20.31
N MET A 224 23.91 -2.16 19.30
CA MET A 224 24.65 -3.42 19.14
C MET A 224 25.64 -3.70 20.27
N GLU A 225 26.30 -2.67 20.81
CA GLU A 225 27.20 -2.78 21.95
C GLU A 225 26.44 -3.16 23.22
N PHE A 226 25.30 -2.51 23.48
CA PHE A 226 24.42 -2.88 24.60
C PHE A 226 23.96 -4.33 24.52
N ALA A 227 23.56 -4.80 23.33
CA ALA A 227 23.17 -6.20 23.10
C ALA A 227 24.29 -7.18 23.44
N ALA A 228 25.53 -6.81 23.13
CA ALA A 228 26.70 -7.64 23.39
C ALA A 228 27.04 -7.70 24.88
N ASP A 229 26.91 -6.59 25.59
CA ASP A 229 27.09 -6.53 27.04
C ASP A 229 26.05 -7.40 27.77
N GLU A 230 24.77 -7.29 27.41
CA GLU A 230 23.70 -8.12 28.00
C GLU A 230 23.89 -9.61 27.69
N LEU A 231 24.31 -9.94 26.47
CA LEU A 231 24.65 -11.31 26.12
C LEU A 231 25.81 -11.83 26.99
N ALA A 232 26.82 -11.00 27.25
CA ALA A 232 27.94 -11.36 28.10
C ALA A 232 27.52 -11.53 29.57
N GLU A 233 26.61 -10.72 30.08
CA GLU A 233 26.04 -10.89 31.43
C GLU A 233 25.26 -12.20 31.56
N LEU A 234 24.46 -12.55 30.54
CA LEU A 234 23.63 -13.76 30.55
C LEU A 234 24.41 -15.05 30.33
N THR A 235 25.44 -15.01 29.47
CA THR A 235 26.14 -16.22 29.01
C THR A 235 27.58 -16.34 29.50
N GLY A 236 28.15 -15.25 30.03
CA GLY A 236 29.58 -15.14 30.34
C GLY A 236 30.48 -14.98 29.11
N MET A 237 29.91 -14.95 27.89
CA MET A 237 30.67 -14.86 26.65
C MET A 237 30.80 -13.42 26.17
N GLN A 238 32.03 -12.90 26.16
CA GLN A 238 32.33 -11.59 25.60
C GLN A 238 32.37 -11.65 24.07
N ILE A 239 31.50 -10.88 23.41
CA ILE A 239 31.42 -10.79 21.94
C ILE A 239 31.61 -9.32 21.53
N THR A 240 32.42 -9.08 20.51
CA THR A 240 32.54 -7.75 19.90
C THR A 240 31.76 -7.71 18.58
N PRO A 241 30.68 -6.92 18.47
CA PRO A 241 29.95 -6.77 17.21
C PRO A 241 30.86 -6.27 16.08
N PRO A 242 30.93 -6.95 14.92
CA PRO A 242 31.83 -6.57 13.83
C PRO A 242 31.25 -5.44 12.96
N ILE A 243 31.03 -4.26 13.54
CA ILE A 243 30.38 -3.12 12.87
C ILE A 243 31.38 -2.43 11.93
N ASN A 244 30.99 -2.23 10.66
CA ASN A 244 31.81 -1.57 9.63
C ASN A 244 33.24 -2.13 9.51
N LYS A 245 33.43 -3.42 9.80
CA LYS A 245 34.73 -4.08 9.75
C LYS A 245 35.23 -4.18 8.30
N LYS A 246 36.33 -3.47 8.00
CA LYS A 246 36.99 -3.55 6.69
C LYS A 246 37.49 -4.98 6.43
N GLY A 247 37.21 -5.49 5.23
CA GLY A 247 37.63 -6.83 4.82
C GLY A 247 36.76 -7.97 5.36
N ALA A 248 35.57 -7.67 5.90
CA ALA A 248 34.60 -8.71 6.23
C ALA A 248 34.13 -9.45 4.97
N GLU A 249 34.00 -10.78 5.06
CA GLU A 249 33.52 -11.63 3.95
C GLU A 249 32.00 -11.62 3.82
N VAL A 250 31.28 -11.31 4.91
CA VAL A 250 29.82 -11.32 4.98
C VAL A 250 29.32 -9.96 5.42
N LEU A 251 28.44 -9.36 4.61
CA LEU A 251 27.62 -8.21 5.01
C LEU A 251 26.25 -8.72 5.47
N PHE A 252 25.94 -8.50 6.74
CA PHE A 252 24.63 -8.84 7.29
C PHE A 252 23.77 -7.58 7.36
N VAL A 253 22.63 -7.60 6.67
CA VAL A 253 21.64 -6.52 6.68
C VAL A 253 20.42 -7.01 7.43
N ILE A 254 20.16 -6.39 8.58
CA ILE A 254 19.01 -6.72 9.43
C ILE A 254 17.86 -5.73 9.26
N PRO A 255 16.60 -6.17 9.41
CA PRO A 255 15.48 -5.27 9.61
C PRO A 255 15.76 -4.33 10.79
N SER A 256 15.49 -3.03 10.64
CA SER A 256 15.86 -2.09 11.70
C SER A 256 15.04 -2.19 12.98
N ALA A 257 13.94 -2.94 12.96
CA ALA A 257 13.22 -3.29 14.17
C ALA A 257 14.00 -4.32 15.01
N ASP A 258 14.86 -5.15 14.40
CA ASP A 258 15.50 -6.26 15.11
C ASP A 258 16.51 -5.79 16.16
N TYR A 259 17.14 -4.63 15.93
CA TYR A 259 18.10 -4.02 16.85
C TYR A 259 17.50 -2.87 17.69
N PHE A 260 16.18 -2.71 17.68
CA PHE A 260 15.53 -1.57 18.33
C PHE A 260 14.19 -1.88 19.03
N ALA A 261 13.48 -2.95 18.63
CA ALA A 261 12.12 -3.23 19.09
C ALA A 261 11.94 -4.65 19.65
N SER A 262 11.11 -4.76 20.68
CA SER A 262 10.62 -6.04 21.21
C SER A 262 9.69 -6.74 20.20
N PRO A 263 9.71 -8.09 20.07
CA PRO A 263 10.40 -9.09 20.90
C PRO A 263 11.82 -9.44 20.42
N HIS A 264 12.36 -8.72 19.44
CA HIS A 264 13.69 -9.00 18.91
C HIS A 264 14.79 -8.43 19.81
N TYR A 265 14.44 -7.37 20.52
CA TYR A 265 15.27 -6.65 21.48
C TYR A 265 14.47 -6.51 22.80
N TYR A 266 14.88 -7.22 23.85
CA TYR A 266 14.07 -7.38 25.09
C TYR A 266 14.31 -6.33 26.18
N THR A 267 15.07 -5.28 25.86
CA THR A 267 15.84 -4.60 26.91
C THR A 267 15.66 -3.08 26.95
N LEU A 268 14.47 -2.63 26.51
CA LEU A 268 13.90 -1.31 26.82
C LEU A 268 12.77 -1.42 27.85
#